data_AF-A0A4Q4D0Q5-F1
#
_entry.id   AF-A0A4Q4D0Q5-F1
#
_cell.length_a   1.000
_cell.length_b   1.000
_cell.length_c   1.000
_cell.angle_alpha   90.00
_cell.angle_beta   90.00
_cell.angle_gamma   90.00
#
_symmetry.space_group_name_H-M   'P 1'
#
loop_
_entity.id
_entity.type
_entity.pdbx_description
1 polymer ?
#
loop_
_entity_poly.entity_id
_entity_poly.type
_entity_poly.pdbx_seq_one_letter_code
_entity_poly.pdbx_strand_id
1 'polypeptide(L)'
;MRHFADGVVDPAVLRRLLEAANMAPSVGLMVPWRFVRVVSPEMRAAVAELVAAERELTATALDERGAEFLRLKVEGVRDCAELIVVSITGDRDRHVFGRSRSPVIDTTISSAQSRTPSTLRRRNSAPRSS
;
A
#
# COMPACT_ATOMS: atom_id res chain seq x y z
N MET A 1 4.97 -2.46 -7.05
CA MET A 1 4.37 -3.72 -7.56
C MET A 1 3.27 -3.34 -8.54
N ARG A 2 3.17 -3.97 -9.72
CA ARG A 2 2.24 -3.54 -10.81
C ARG A 2 1.11 -4.53 -11.12
N HIS A 3 1.15 -5.72 -10.51
CA HIS A 3 0.15 -6.77 -10.68
C HIS A 3 -0.26 -7.30 -9.30
N PHE A 4 -1.57 -7.50 -9.13
CA PHE A 4 -2.18 -8.09 -7.94
C PHE A 4 -2.80 -9.42 -8.34
N ALA A 5 -2.68 -10.42 -7.47
CA ALA A 5 -3.43 -11.64 -7.61
C ALA A 5 -4.85 -11.40 -7.10
N ASP A 6 -5.84 -11.90 -7.85
CA ASP A 6 -7.23 -11.88 -7.41
C ASP A 6 -7.42 -12.78 -6.18
N GLY A 7 -8.41 -12.44 -5.36
CA GLY A 7 -8.82 -13.24 -4.21
C GLY A 7 -8.87 -12.44 -2.92
N VAL A 8 -8.90 -13.16 -1.81
CA VAL A 8 -8.97 -12.60 -0.45
C VAL A 8 -7.68 -12.87 0.30
N VAL A 9 -7.34 -11.96 1.21
CA VAL A 9 -6.22 -12.18 2.13
C VAL A 9 -6.73 -12.90 3.36
N ASP A 10 -6.05 -13.99 3.73
CA ASP A 10 -6.35 -14.71 4.98
C ASP A 10 -6.31 -13.70 6.16
N PRO A 11 -7.39 -13.61 6.96
CA PRO A 11 -7.44 -12.70 8.10
C PRO A 11 -6.26 -12.85 9.08
N ALA A 12 -5.72 -14.07 9.26
CA ALA A 12 -4.56 -14.30 10.11
C ALA A 12 -3.26 -13.78 9.49
N VAL A 13 -3.16 -13.74 8.16
CA VAL A 13 -2.06 -13.07 7.45
C VAL A 13 -2.21 -11.56 7.60
N LEU A 14 -3.39 -11.02 7.33
CA LEU A 14 -3.64 -9.57 7.43
C LEU A 14 -3.35 -9.05 8.84
N ARG A 15 -3.81 -9.77 9.87
CA ARG A 15 -3.54 -9.42 11.27
C ARG A 15 -2.05 -9.35 11.58
N ARG A 16 -1.27 -10.36 11.19
CA ARG A 16 0.20 -10.37 11.39
C ARG A 16 0.89 -9.20 10.69
N LEU A 17 0.43 -8.83 9.49
CA LEU A 17 0.96 -7.68 8.77
C LEU A 17 0.68 -6.37 9.51
N LEU A 18 -0.54 -6.19 10.02
CA LEU A 18 -0.92 -5.00 10.79
C LEU A 18 -0.19 -4.94 12.14
N GLU A 19 -0.03 -6.07 12.82
CA GLU A 19 0.78 -6.19 14.04
C GLU A 19 2.24 -5.79 13.77
N ALA A 20 2.85 -6.29 12.70
CA ALA A 20 4.21 -5.91 12.31
C ALA A 20 4.33 -4.42 11.96
N ALA A 21 3.33 -3.85 11.27
CA ALA A 21 3.31 -2.42 10.92
C ALA A 21 3.19 -1.53 12.16
N ASN A 22 2.44 -1.95 13.18
CA ASN A 22 2.34 -1.25 14.46
C ASN A 22 3.65 -1.23 15.27
N MET A 23 4.56 -2.18 15.01
CA MET A 23 5.86 -2.26 15.68
C MET A 23 6.94 -1.42 14.99
N ALA A 24 6.60 -0.68 13.93
CA ALA A 24 7.56 0.19 13.24
C ALA A 24 8.09 1.28 14.19
N PRO A 25 9.40 1.59 14.15
CA PRO A 25 9.97 2.64 14.99
C PRO A 25 9.37 4.00 14.62
N SER A 26 9.21 4.86 15.61
CA SER A 26 8.70 6.21 15.41
C SER A 26 9.48 7.24 16.22
N VAL A 27 9.57 8.45 15.68
CA VAL A 27 10.24 9.56 16.36
C VAL A 27 9.42 9.91 17.61
N GLY A 28 10.08 9.89 18.78
CA GLY A 28 9.46 10.25 20.05
C GLY A 28 8.42 9.26 20.60
N LEU A 29 8.45 7.98 20.18
CA LEU A 29 7.47 6.94 20.59
C LEU A 29 6.01 7.27 20.24
N MET A 30 5.78 8.26 19.38
CA MET A 30 4.45 8.50 18.85
C MET A 30 4.13 7.38 17.88
N VAL A 31 3.16 6.52 18.16
CA VAL A 31 2.67 5.54 17.18
C VAL A 31 1.39 6.13 16.56
N PRO A 32 1.47 7.15 15.67
CA PRO A 32 0.29 7.91 15.24
C PRO A 32 -0.48 7.24 14.11
N TRP A 33 -0.01 6.09 13.61
CA TRP A 33 -0.59 5.40 12.47
C TRP A 33 -1.94 4.82 12.85
N ARG A 34 -2.97 5.16 12.07
CA ARG A 34 -4.22 4.41 12.03
C ARG A 34 -4.34 3.68 10.70
N PHE A 35 -4.66 2.40 10.79
CA PHE A 35 -4.92 1.55 9.64
C PHE A 35 -6.43 1.40 9.47
N VAL A 36 -6.96 1.83 8.33
CA VAL A 36 -8.36 1.70 7.97
C VAL A 36 -8.46 0.73 6.79
N ARG A 37 -9.12 -0.40 7.01
CA ARG A 37 -9.40 -1.37 5.94
C ARG A 37 -10.65 -0.94 5.18
N VAL A 38 -10.52 -0.74 3.87
CA VAL A 38 -11.63 -0.38 2.99
C VAL A 38 -12.28 -1.66 2.46
N VAL A 39 -13.43 -2.01 3.04
CA VAL A 39 -14.19 -3.22 2.65
C VAL A 39 -15.34 -2.90 1.69
N SER A 40 -15.91 -1.69 1.75
CA SER A 40 -17.01 -1.28 0.85
C SER A 40 -16.50 -1.14 -0.59
N PRO A 41 -17.18 -1.80 -1.57
CA PRO A 41 -16.91 -1.60 -2.98
C PRO A 41 -17.15 -0.15 -3.43
N GLU A 42 -18.18 0.52 -2.91
CA GLU A 42 -18.46 1.92 -3.28
C GLU A 42 -17.36 2.85 -2.78
N MET A 43 -16.90 2.67 -1.54
CA MET A 43 -15.79 3.44 -0.98
C MET A 43 -14.50 3.20 -1.76
N ARG A 44 -14.23 1.95 -2.15
CA ARG A 44 -13.08 1.61 -3.00
C ARG A 44 -13.16 2.32 -4.35
N ALA A 45 -14.33 2.34 -4.99
CA ALA A 45 -14.53 3.05 -6.24
C ALA A 45 -14.29 4.56 -6.06
N ALA A 46 -14.83 5.16 -5.00
CA ALA A 46 -14.63 6.58 -4.71
C ALA A 46 -13.14 6.93 -4.51
N VAL A 47 -12.39 6.10 -3.77
CA VAL A 47 -10.94 6.29 -3.62
C VAL A 47 -10.22 6.15 -4.96
N ALA A 48 -10.63 5.21 -5.81
CA ALA A 48 -10.02 5.03 -7.13
C ALA A 48 -10.27 6.22 -8.06
N GLU A 49 -11.45 6.85 -8.00
CA GLU A 49 -11.72 8.08 -8.73
C GLU A 49 -10.86 9.25 -8.23
N LEU A 50 -10.69 9.39 -6.92
CA LEU A 50 -9.82 10.42 -6.33
C LEU A 50 -8.37 10.25 -6.79
N VAL A 51 -7.86 9.01 -6.78
CA VAL A 51 -6.50 8.72 -7.25
C VAL A 51 -6.37 8.98 -8.75
N ALA A 52 -7.39 8.65 -9.55
CA ALA A 52 -7.38 8.94 -10.98
C ALA A 52 -7.34 10.46 -11.25
N ALA A 53 -8.13 11.25 -10.53
CA ALA A 53 -8.10 12.71 -10.64
C ALA A 53 -6.74 13.30 -10.26
N GLU A 54 -6.15 12.85 -9.15
CA GLU A 54 -4.83 13.32 -8.70
C GLU A 54 -3.71 12.98 -9.70
N ARG A 55 -3.84 11.84 -10.39
CA ARG A 55 -2.89 11.45 -11.44
C ARG A 55 -2.90 12.42 -12.62
N GLU A 56 -4.08 12.85 -13.08
CA GLU A 56 -4.18 13.82 -14.16
C GLU A 56 -3.58 15.18 -13.75
N LEU A 57 -3.84 15.61 -12.50
CA LEU A 57 -3.24 16.83 -11.95
C LEU A 57 -1.71 16.72 -11.85
N THR A 58 -1.20 15.59 -11.37
CA THR A 58 0.24 15.31 -11.30
C THR A 58 0.87 15.29 -12.68
N ALA A 59 0.21 14.67 -13.67
CA ALA A 59 0.69 14.64 -15.04
C ALA A 59 0.81 16.05 -15.63
N THR A 60 -0.20 16.90 -15.37
CA THR A 60 -0.19 18.31 -15.76
C THR A 60 0.96 19.07 -15.10
N ALA A 61 1.24 18.80 -13.82
CA ALA A 61 2.35 19.42 -13.09
C ALA A 61 3.74 18.96 -13.57
N LEU A 62 3.84 17.83 -14.28
CA LEU A 62 5.08 17.25 -14.78
C LEU A 62 5.42 17.69 -16.23
N ASP A 63 4.59 18.52 -16.85
CA ASP A 63 4.78 19.11 -18.18
C ASP A 63 5.21 18.08 -19.25
N GLU A 64 6.40 18.21 -19.85
CA GLU A 64 6.93 17.30 -20.87
C GLU A 64 6.99 15.82 -20.42
N ARG A 65 7.08 15.56 -19.10
CA ARG A 65 7.13 14.21 -18.53
C ARG A 65 5.75 13.64 -18.17
N GLY A 66 4.68 14.42 -18.29
CA GLY A 66 3.32 14.00 -17.94
C GLY A 66 2.83 12.80 -18.74
N ALA A 67 3.11 12.76 -20.04
CA ALA A 67 2.68 11.65 -20.91
C ALA A 67 3.38 10.33 -20.56
N GLU A 68 4.65 10.37 -20.14
CA GLU A 68 5.38 9.19 -19.67
C GLU A 68 4.82 8.72 -18.31
N PHE A 69 4.52 9.65 -17.41
CA PHE A 69 3.91 9.36 -16.11
C PHE A 69 2.56 8.66 -16.25
N LEU A 70 1.67 9.11 -17.15
CA LEU A 70 0.36 8.50 -17.34
C LEU A 70 0.42 7.07 -17.90
N ARG A 71 1.44 6.74 -18.71
CA ARG A 71 1.65 5.38 -19.23
C ARG A 71 2.07 4.39 -18.15
N LEU A 72 2.62 4.87 -17.04
CA LEU A 72 2.95 4.01 -15.92
C LEU A 72 1.67 3.60 -15.18
N LYS A 73 1.56 2.31 -14.84
CA LYS A 73 0.57 1.87 -13.86
C LYS A 73 0.99 2.36 -12.47
N VAL A 74 0.55 3.56 -12.11
CA VAL A 74 0.83 4.23 -10.84
C VAL A 74 -0.08 3.73 -9.71
N GLU A 75 -1.21 3.06 -10.00
CA GLU A 75 -2.12 2.57 -8.97
C GLU A 75 -2.65 1.14 -9.19
N GLY A 76 -3.13 0.55 -8.10
CA GLY A 76 -3.78 -0.76 -8.07
C GLY A 76 -4.98 -0.80 -7.12
N VAL A 77 -5.63 0.34 -6.89
CA VAL A 77 -6.74 0.49 -5.92
C VAL A 77 -7.92 -0.42 -6.26
N ARG A 78 -8.23 -0.58 -7.56
CA ARG A 78 -9.31 -1.45 -8.03
C ARG A 78 -8.91 -2.94 -8.04
N ASP A 79 -7.66 -3.23 -8.36
CA ASP A 79 -7.19 -4.61 -8.58
C ASP A 79 -6.69 -5.32 -7.32
N CYS A 80 -6.46 -4.60 -6.22
CA CYS A 80 -5.87 -5.18 -5.02
C CYS A 80 -6.89 -5.96 -4.17
N ALA A 81 -6.48 -7.14 -3.69
CA ALA A 81 -7.26 -7.96 -2.76
C ALA A 81 -7.66 -7.19 -1.49
N GLU A 82 -6.73 -6.42 -0.91
CA GLU A 82 -6.99 -5.58 0.28
C GLU A 82 -6.51 -4.15 0.08
N LEU A 83 -7.39 -3.20 0.37
CA LEU A 83 -7.09 -1.77 0.38
C LEU A 83 -7.01 -1.26 1.82
N ILE A 84 -5.81 -0.82 2.23
CA ILE A 84 -5.57 -0.25 3.56
C ILE A 84 -5.17 1.20 3.41
N VAL A 85 -5.94 2.09 4.03
CA VAL A 85 -5.59 3.51 4.17
C VAL A 85 -4.81 3.67 5.47
N VAL A 86 -3.62 4.27 5.39
CA VAL A 86 -2.80 4.61 6.55
C VAL A 86 -2.85 6.11 6.74
N SER A 87 -3.40 6.54 7.88
CA SER A 87 -3.47 7.96 8.24
C SER A 87 -2.64 8.24 9.49
N ILE A 88 -1.99 9.39 9.53
CA ILE A 88 -1.36 9.90 10.74
C ILE A 88 -2.41 10.70 11.52
N THR A 89 -2.88 10.18 12.66
CA THR A 89 -3.79 10.95 13.51
C THR A 89 -3.00 11.81 14.47
N GLY A 90 -3.13 13.10 14.29
CA GLY A 90 -2.44 14.06 15.10
C GLY A 90 -3.17 14.31 16.41
N ASP A 91 -2.59 13.85 17.51
CA ASP A 91 -2.51 14.71 18.68
C ASP A 91 -1.41 15.76 18.40
N ARG A 92 -1.72 16.66 17.45
CA ARG A 92 -0.75 17.51 16.74
C ARG A 92 -0.01 18.47 17.67
N ASP A 93 -0.57 18.72 18.85
CA ASP A 93 -0.10 19.75 19.79
C ASP A 93 0.84 19.22 20.87
N ARG A 94 0.95 17.90 21.05
CA ARG A 94 1.66 17.35 22.21
C ARG A 94 3.14 17.01 21.96
N HIS A 95 3.58 16.99 20.70
CA HIS A 95 4.93 16.55 20.35
C HIS A 95 5.55 17.39 19.22
N VAL A 96 6.61 18.13 19.57
CA VAL A 96 7.19 19.22 18.75
C VAL A 96 8.51 18.82 18.06
N PHE A 97 9.13 17.70 18.45
CA PHE A 97 10.43 17.28 17.90
C PHE A 97 10.30 16.45 16.61
N GLY A 98 10.99 16.86 15.55
CA GLY A 98 11.15 16.10 14.29
C GLY A 98 10.47 16.67 13.04
N ARG A 99 9.93 17.89 13.09
CA ARG A 99 9.18 18.48 11.95
C ARG A 99 10.10 18.94 10.82
N SER A 100 9.91 18.40 9.61
CA SER A 100 10.15 19.14 8.37
C SER A 100 8.90 19.99 8.07
N ARG A 101 9.07 21.28 7.77
CA ARG A 101 7.99 22.25 7.52
C ARG A 101 7.30 22.04 6.16
N SER A 102 6.58 20.94 5.95
CA SER A 102 5.69 20.83 4.78
C SER A 102 4.34 20.24 5.18
N PRO A 103 3.22 20.98 5.01
CA PRO A 103 1.90 20.61 5.57
C PRO A 103 1.04 19.69 4.68
N VAL A 104 1.58 19.12 3.59
CA VAL A 104 0.71 18.68 2.47
C VAL A 104 0.35 17.18 2.42
N ILE A 105 1.08 16.24 3.03
CA ILE A 105 0.74 14.80 2.89
C ILE A 105 0.87 14.01 4.21
N ASP A 106 -0.27 13.78 4.87
CA ASP A 106 -0.39 12.98 6.11
C ASP A 106 -1.15 11.65 5.91
N THR A 107 -1.48 11.28 4.66
CA THR A 107 -2.20 10.04 4.33
C THR A 107 -1.46 9.26 3.25
N THR A 108 -1.13 8.00 3.52
CA THR A 108 -0.48 7.09 2.57
C THR A 108 -1.37 5.86 2.37
N ILE A 109 -1.68 5.53 1.12
CA ILE A 109 -2.46 4.32 0.78
C ILE A 109 -1.48 3.18 0.52
N SER A 110 -1.65 2.06 1.22
CA SER A 110 -0.82 0.86 1.04
C SER A 110 -1.70 -0.35 0.66
N SER A 111 -1.18 -1.22 -0.21
CA SER A 111 -1.87 -2.43 -0.66
C SER A 111 -1.06 -3.66 -0.27
N ALA A 112 -1.73 -4.68 0.28
CA ALA A 112 -1.12 -5.93 0.73
C ALA A 112 -1.73 -7.13 -0.01
N GLN A 113 -0.95 -8.21 -0.18
CA GLN A 113 -1.37 -9.44 -0.86
C GLN A 113 -1.25 -10.66 0.06
N SER A 114 -2.10 -11.66 -0.16
CA SER A 114 -1.95 -13.00 0.43
C SER A 114 -0.93 -13.77 -0.41
N ARG A 115 0.18 -14.13 0.23
CA ARG A 115 1.01 -15.23 -0.30
C ARG A 115 0.31 -16.53 0.08
N THR A 116 -0.23 -17.24 -0.91
CA THR A 116 -0.48 -18.67 -0.75
C THR A 116 0.89 -19.39 -0.68
N PRO A 117 1.07 -20.35 0.23
CA PRO A 117 2.30 -21.14 0.29
C PRO A 117 2.28 -22.14 -0.88
N SER A 118 2.84 -21.75 -2.03
CA SER A 118 3.04 -22.66 -3.15
C SER A 118 4.25 -23.56 -2.90
N THR A 119 3.94 -24.74 -2.36
CA THR A 119 4.50 -26.05 -2.71
C THR A 119 6.01 -26.08 -3.00
N LEU A 120 6.78 -26.44 -1.97
CA LEU A 120 8.13 -26.98 -2.08
C LEU A 120 8.08 -28.30 -2.87
N ARG A 121 8.05 -28.22 -4.20
CA ARG A 121 8.06 -29.40 -5.08
C ARG A 121 9.47 -29.99 -5.09
N ARG A 122 9.62 -31.10 -4.37
CA ARG A 122 10.66 -32.14 -4.57
C ARG A 122 11.06 -32.23 -6.04
N ARG A 123 12.36 -32.07 -6.35
CA ARG A 123 12.96 -32.67 -7.54
C ARG A 123 13.77 -33.89 -7.09
N ASN A 124 13.20 -35.06 -7.35
CA ASN A 124 13.85 -36.35 -7.29
C ASN A 124 14.82 -36.51 -8.47
N SER A 125 16.03 -37.00 -8.17
CA SER A 125 16.79 -38.08 -8.82
C SER A 125 16.88 -38.25 -10.35
N ALA A 126 18.15 -38.34 -10.79
CA ALA A 126 18.77 -39.27 -11.76
C ALA A 126 18.68 -38.96 -13.27
N PRO A 127 19.50 -39.61 -14.15
CA PRO A 127 20.91 -40.06 -14.05
C PRO A 127 21.74 -39.56 -15.27
N ARG A 128 23.07 -39.80 -15.30
CA ARG A 128 23.80 -40.03 -16.57
C ARG A 128 25.17 -40.67 -16.36
N SER A 129 25.29 -41.83 -16.99
CA SER A 129 26.44 -42.68 -17.29
C SER A 129 27.65 -41.96 -17.88
N SER A 130 28.86 -42.42 -17.53
CA SER A 130 29.75 -43.22 -18.41
C SER A 130 30.83 -43.89 -17.56
#